data_AF-A0A2E2WMS9-F1
#
_entry.id   AF-A0A2E2WMS9-F1
#
_cell.length_a   1.000
_cell.length_b   1.000
_cell.length_c   1.000
_cell.angle_alpha   90.00
_cell.angle_beta   90.00
_cell.angle_gamma   90.00
#
_symmetry.space_group_name_H-M   'P 1'
#
loop_
_entity.id
_entity.type
_entity.pdbx_description
1 polymer ?
#
loop_
_entity_poly.entity_id
_entity_poly.type
_entity_poly.pdbx_seq_one_letter_code
_entity_poly.pdbx_strand_id
1 'polypeptide(L)'
;MKARNFKDYLKKRLDKNEIAEIESAAKLEYQALRSLQHDISKAVIDYMSKNEIGFNEMVEKLDKSPTQVSKIIKGEANITIATLAHVYAAINKMPRIAAK
;
A
#
# COMPACT_ATOMS: atom_id res chain seq x y z
N MET A 1 -18.46 22.24 -22.55
CA MET A 1 -19.29 21.02 -22.41
C MET A 1 -19.18 20.51 -20.99
N LYS A 2 -20.28 20.44 -20.21
CA LYS A 2 -20.27 19.77 -18.89
C LYS A 2 -20.06 18.28 -19.13
N ALA A 3 -18.99 17.71 -18.57
CA ALA A 3 -18.74 16.27 -18.64
C ALA A 3 -19.97 15.53 -18.10
N ARG A 4 -20.55 14.63 -18.92
CA ARG A 4 -21.61 13.73 -18.46
C ARG A 4 -21.03 12.92 -17.29
N ASN A 5 -21.76 12.85 -16.18
CA ASN A 5 -21.32 12.13 -14.98
C ASN A 5 -20.92 10.69 -15.37
N PHE A 6 -19.72 10.26 -14.97
CA PHE A 6 -19.18 8.94 -15.30
C PHE A 6 -20.12 7.81 -14.85
N LYS A 7 -20.83 7.98 -13.73
CA LYS A 7 -21.85 7.03 -13.26
C LYS A 7 -23.02 6.90 -14.23
N ASP A 8 -23.42 8.00 -14.87
CA ASP A 8 -24.50 7.99 -15.86
C ASP A 8 -24.05 7.43 -17.21
N TYR A 9 -22.74 7.43 -17.48
CA TYR A 9 -22.16 6.72 -18.61
C TYR A 9 -22.12 5.20 -18.39
N LEU A 10 -21.74 4.75 -17.19
CA LEU A 10 -21.68 3.33 -16.84
C LEU A 10 -23.06 2.65 -16.92
N LYS A 11 -24.11 3.31 -16.41
CA LYS A 11 -25.50 2.82 -16.47
C LYS A 11 -26.05 2.64 -17.90
N LYS A 12 -25.40 3.21 -18.92
CA LYS A 12 -25.81 3.04 -20.33
C LYS A 12 -25.22 1.79 -20.97
N ARG A 13 -24.19 1.20 -20.37
CA ARG A 13 -23.42 0.10 -20.94
C ARG A 13 -23.39 -1.16 -20.08
N LEU A 14 -23.62 -1.02 -18.78
CA LEU A 14 -23.58 -2.10 -17.80
C LEU A 14 -24.88 -2.12 -17.01
N ASP A 15 -25.34 -3.32 -16.66
CA ASP A 15 -26.47 -3.50 -15.74
C ASP A 15 -26.04 -3.14 -14.30
N LYS A 16 -27.02 -2.82 -13.45
CA LYS A 16 -26.79 -2.47 -12.04
C LYS A 16 -26.04 -3.57 -11.28
N ASN A 17 -26.29 -4.83 -11.62
CA ASN A 17 -25.61 -5.98 -11.01
C ASN A 17 -24.12 -6.01 -11.38
N GLU A 18 -23.79 -5.80 -12.66
CA GLU A 18 -22.39 -5.74 -13.13
C GLU A 18 -21.63 -4.57 -12.49
N ILE A 19 -22.28 -3.41 -12.36
CA ILE A 19 -21.69 -2.26 -11.67
C ILE A 19 -21.42 -2.58 -10.20
N ALA A 20 -22.36 -3.23 -9.51
CA ALA A 20 -22.20 -3.60 -8.10
C ALA A 20 -21.09 -4.64 -7.90
N GLU A 21 -20.96 -5.62 -8.80
CA GLU A 21 -19.87 -6.60 -8.77
C GLU A 21 -18.50 -5.95 -8.96
N ILE A 22 -18.37 -5.03 -9.93
CA ILE A 22 -17.13 -4.26 -10.16
C ILE A 22 -16.78 -3.42 -8.93
N GLU A 23 -17.74 -2.71 -8.35
CA GLU A 23 -17.52 -1.90 -7.14
C GLU A 23 -17.10 -2.78 -5.94
N SER A 24 -17.71 -3.97 -5.79
CA SER A 24 -17.37 -4.93 -4.75
C SER A 24 -15.94 -5.46 -4.92
N ALA A 25 -15.57 -5.90 -6.13
CA ALA A 25 -14.23 -6.40 -6.44
C ALA A 25 -13.16 -5.33 -6.20
N ALA A 26 -13.38 -4.10 -6.67
CA ALA A 26 -12.47 -2.98 -6.47
C ALA A 26 -12.30 -2.63 -4.97
N LYS A 27 -13.38 -2.72 -4.18
CA LYS A 27 -13.34 -2.50 -2.74
C LYS A 27 -12.49 -3.56 -2.04
N LEU A 28 -12.66 -4.84 -2.40
CA LEU A 28 -11.87 -5.95 -1.85
C LEU A 28 -10.38 -5.79 -2.19
N GLU A 29 -10.07 -5.47 -3.45
CA GLU A 29 -8.69 -5.22 -3.90
C GLU A 29 -8.05 -4.05 -3.13
N TYR A 30 -8.78 -2.94 -2.99
CA TYR A 30 -8.32 -1.79 -2.22
C TYR A 30 -8.07 -2.15 -0.75
N GLN A 31 -8.97 -2.90 -0.12
CA GLN A 31 -8.80 -3.35 1.26
C GLN A 31 -7.58 -4.27 1.42
N ALA A 32 -7.38 -5.21 0.50
CA ALA A 32 -6.21 -6.08 0.49
C ALA A 32 -4.91 -5.28 0.35
N LEU A 33 -4.87 -4.33 -0.59
CA LEU A 33 -3.71 -3.44 -0.77
C LEU A 33 -3.42 -2.64 0.50
N ARG A 34 -4.44 -2.03 1.11
CA ARG A 34 -4.29 -1.25 2.34
C ARG A 34 -3.80 -2.11 3.51
N SER A 35 -4.29 -3.35 3.63
CA SER A 35 -3.81 -4.29 4.64
C SER A 35 -2.30 -4.55 4.48
N LEU A 36 -1.86 -4.87 3.26
CA LEU A 36 -0.44 -5.12 2.97
C LEU A 36 0.43 -3.89 3.24
N GLN A 37 -0.01 -2.70 2.81
CA GLN A 37 0.72 -1.45 3.07
C GLN A 37 0.85 -1.19 4.58
N HIS A 38 -0.20 -1.46 5.35
CA HIS A 38 -0.19 -1.28 6.79
C HIS A 38 0.73 -2.28 7.50
N ASP A 39 0.74 -3.54 7.08
CA ASP A 39 1.63 -4.56 7.64
C ASP A 39 3.11 -4.21 7.42
N ILE A 40 3.45 -3.67 6.24
CA ILE A 40 4.81 -3.19 5.93
C ILE A 40 5.16 -1.97 6.80
N SER A 41 4.26 -1.00 6.87
CA SER A 41 4.40 0.20 7.73
C SER A 41 4.69 -0.21 9.17
N LYS A 42 3.87 -1.11 9.72
CA LYS A 42 4.04 -1.62 11.08
C LYS A 42 5.38 -2.31 11.27
N ALA A 43 5.79 -3.16 10.32
CA ALA A 43 7.07 -3.86 10.40
C ALA A 43 8.28 -2.91 10.45
N VAL A 44 8.21 -1.79 9.71
CA VAL A 44 9.24 -0.73 9.70
C VAL A 44 9.20 0.09 10.98
N ILE A 45 8.02 0.53 11.44
CA ILE A 45 7.87 1.30 12.69
C ILE A 45 8.37 0.47 13.88
N ASP A 46 7.97 -0.79 13.97
CA ASP A 46 8.43 -1.71 15.02
C ASP A 46 9.97 -1.85 15.00
N TYR A 47 10.57 -1.86 13.82
CA TYR A 47 12.02 -1.90 13.68
C TYR A 47 12.66 -0.60 14.17
N MET A 48 12.14 0.55 13.74
CA MET A 48 12.62 1.87 14.18
C MET A 48 12.56 2.00 15.71
N SER A 49 11.42 1.67 16.31
CA SER A 49 11.25 1.74 17.77
C SER A 49 12.18 0.79 18.53
N LYS A 50 12.37 -0.45 18.06
CA LYS A 50 13.22 -1.44 18.74
C LYS A 50 14.72 -1.13 18.68
N ASN A 51 15.15 -0.38 17.66
CA ASN A 51 16.56 -0.07 17.45
C ASN A 51 16.86 1.41 17.75
N GLU A 52 15.88 2.17 18.25
CA GLU A 52 15.99 3.61 18.55
C GLU A 52 16.42 4.45 17.34
N ILE A 53 16.02 4.02 16.14
CA ILE A 53 16.39 4.64 14.86
C ILE A 53 15.37 5.71 14.47
N GLY A 54 15.87 6.89 14.13
CA GLY A 54 15.08 8.01 13.65
C GLY A 54 14.74 7.93 12.15
N PHE A 55 13.93 8.89 11.70
CA PHE A 55 13.50 8.96 10.30
C PHE A 55 14.68 9.10 9.31
N ASN A 56 15.66 9.96 9.62
CA ASN A 56 16.80 10.22 8.73
C ASN A 56 17.70 8.99 8.56
N GLU A 57 17.95 8.26 9.65
CA GLU A 57 18.69 7.01 9.59
C GLU A 57 17.94 5.94 8.80
N MET A 58 16.60 5.92 8.87
CA MET A 58 15.80 5.01 8.04
C MET A 58 15.86 5.38 6.54
N VAL A 59 15.95 6.67 6.22
CA VAL A 59 16.17 7.18 4.86
C VAL A 59 17.49 6.67 4.29
N GLU A 60 18.57 6.80 5.07
CA GLU A 60 19.89 6.29 4.69
C GLU A 60 19.89 4.77 4.56
N LYS A 61 19.30 4.07 5.54
CA LYS A 61 19.26 2.60 5.58
C LYS A 61 18.47 1.98 4.43
N LEU A 62 17.39 2.62 4.00
CA LEU A 62 16.56 2.13 2.88
C LEU A 62 17.07 2.56 1.51
N ASP A 63 18.05 3.46 1.44
CA ASP A 63 18.52 4.10 0.22
C ASP A 63 17.34 4.63 -0.63
N LYS A 64 16.48 5.43 0.01
CA LYS A 64 15.23 5.95 -0.57
C LYS A 64 15.04 7.41 -0.24
N SER A 65 14.29 8.12 -1.06
CA SER A 65 14.00 9.52 -0.77
C SER A 65 13.17 9.67 0.53
N PRO A 66 13.31 10.77 1.27
CA PRO A 66 12.49 11.06 2.45
C PRO A 66 10.99 10.91 2.19
N THR A 67 10.52 11.36 1.02
CA THR A 67 9.11 11.22 0.63
C THR A 67 8.68 9.76 0.50
N GLN A 68 9.52 8.90 -0.07
CA GLN A 68 9.23 7.47 -0.18
C GLN A 68 9.19 6.80 1.20
N VAL A 69 10.19 7.07 2.05
CA VAL A 69 10.21 6.53 3.42
C VAL A 69 9.02 7.02 4.24
N SER A 70 8.63 8.29 4.10
CA SER A 70 7.43 8.83 4.75
C SER A 70 6.16 8.08 4.32
N LYS A 71 6.00 7.79 3.02
CA LYS A 71 4.86 7.02 2.51
C LYS A 71 4.89 5.56 3.01
N ILE A 72 6.07 4.95 3.14
CA ILE A 72 6.21 3.60 3.69
C ILE A 72 5.77 3.59 5.15
N ILE A 73 6.27 4.52 5.96
CA ILE A 73 5.92 4.64 7.38
C ILE A 73 4.42 4.91 7.56
N LYS A 74 3.80 5.74 6.71
CA LYS A 74 2.36 6.00 6.75
C LYS A 74 1.49 4.84 6.23
N GLY A 75 2.08 3.81 5.62
CA GLY A 75 1.33 2.73 4.97
C GLY A 75 0.54 3.22 3.74
N GLU A 76 1.09 4.18 3.01
CA GLU A 76 0.50 4.78 1.80
C GLU A 76 1.39 4.55 0.56
N ALA A 77 2.54 3.89 0.74
CA ALA A 77 3.45 3.63 -0.36
C ALA A 77 2.91 2.55 -1.29
N ASN A 78 2.90 2.85 -2.59
CA ASN A 78 2.75 1.84 -3.62
C ASN A 78 4.10 1.15 -3.81
N ILE A 79 4.23 -0.03 -3.23
CA ILE A 79 5.49 -0.77 -3.11
C ILE A 79 5.46 -1.94 -4.09
N THR A 80 6.50 -2.06 -4.93
CA THR A 80 6.71 -3.25 -5.75
C THR A 80 7.23 -4.41 -4.89
N ILE A 81 7.07 -5.66 -5.34
CA ILE A 81 7.61 -6.82 -4.61
C ILE A 81 9.13 -6.70 -4.40
N ALA A 82 9.86 -6.15 -5.38
CA ALA A 82 11.29 -5.88 -5.24
C ALA A 82 11.59 -4.86 -4.12
N THR A 83 10.78 -3.80 -4.03
CA THR A 83 10.92 -2.80 -2.96
C THR A 83 10.58 -3.39 -1.59
N LEU A 84 9.56 -4.26 -1.52
CA LEU A 84 9.21 -5.00 -0.31
C LEU A 84 10.39 -5.86 0.17
N ALA A 85 11.00 -6.62 -0.73
CA ALA A 85 12.16 -7.45 -0.43
C ALA A 85 13.33 -6.60 0.10
N HIS A 86 13.60 -5.46 -0.54
CA HIS A 86 14.64 -4.54 -0.09
C HIS A 86 14.37 -3.98 1.31
N VAL A 87 13.15 -3.52 1.57
CA VAL A 87 12.75 -3.00 2.89
C VAL A 87 12.92 -4.08 3.97
N TYR A 88 12.46 -5.30 3.70
CA TYR A 88 12.55 -6.40 4.66
C TYR A 88 13.99 -6.86 4.92
N ALA A 89 14.83 -6.90 3.88
CA ALA A 89 16.26 -7.16 4.02
C ALA A 89 16.92 -6.10 4.90
N ALA A 90 16.63 -4.82 4.68
CA ALA A 90 17.19 -3.70 5.45
C ALA A 90 16.84 -3.73 6.94
N ILE A 91 15.68 -4.31 7.30
CA ILE A 91 15.23 -4.47 8.70
C ILE A 91 15.50 -5.87 9.26
N ASN A 92 16.31 -6.69 8.58
CA ASN A 92 16.65 -8.07 8.95
C ASN A 92 15.43 -8.97 9.23
N LYS A 93 14.38 -8.84 8.42
CA LYS A 93 13.19 -9.69 8.49
C LYS A 93 12.96 -10.42 7.17
N MET A 94 12.28 -11.57 7.23
CA MET A 94 11.75 -12.21 6.03
C MET A 94 10.25 -11.90 5.91
N PRO A 95 9.78 -11.39 4.75
CA PRO A 95 8.36 -11.21 4.53
C PRO A 95 7.70 -12.59 4.38
N ARG A 96 6.53 -12.78 4.98
CA ARG A 96 5.70 -13.98 4.80
C ARG A 96 4.27 -13.57 4.53
N ILE A 97 3.66 -14.19 3.54
CA ILE A 97 2.22 -14.08 3.30
C ILE A 97 1.58 -15.26 4.03
N ALA A 98 0.90 -14.98 5.14
CA ALA A 98 0.07 -15.95 5.81
C ALA A 98 -1.38 -15.68 5.42
N ALA A 99 -2.02 -16.61 4.71
CA ALA A 99 -3.47 -16.58 4.57
C ALA A 99 -4.07 -16.79 5.96
N LYS A 100 -4.90 -15.83 6.41
CA LYS A 100 -5.74 -16.03 7.59
C LYS A 100 -6.91 -16.92 7.24
#